data_AF-A0A358EDL8-F1
#
_entry.id   AF-A0A358EDL8-F1
#
_cell.length_a   1.000
_cell.length_b   1.000
_cell.length_c   1.000
_cell.angle_alpha   90.00
_cell.angle_beta   90.00
_cell.angle_gamma   90.00
#
_symmetry.space_group_name_H-M   'P 1'
#
loop_
_entity.id
_entity.type
_entity.pdbx_description
1 polymer ?
#
loop_
_entity_poly.entity_id
_entity_poly.type
_entity_poly.pdbx_seq_one_letter_code
_entity_poly.pdbx_strand_id
1 'polypeptide(L)'
;MISSSWHSVKESGKTFVSALVFLCTVTLTLPLSIEAQAETPEAGSTVRVDSVEVSGNSRVQSQLITQLFAIQAGQQITYRAVQRGTKELLATGQFDV
;
A
#
# COMPACT_ATOMS: atom_id res chain seq x y z
N MET A 1 20.64 22.62 -56.32
CA MET A 1 20.21 21.22 -56.52
C MET A 1 20.41 20.47 -55.21
N ILE A 2 19.35 19.80 -54.71
CA ILE A 2 19.35 18.66 -53.74
C ILE A 2 20.01 18.98 -52.38
N SER A 3 19.29 19.31 -51.31
CA SER A 3 18.41 18.47 -50.47
C SER A 3 18.92 17.05 -50.23
N SER A 4 19.60 16.85 -49.11
CA SER A 4 19.71 15.53 -48.47
C SER A 4 19.41 15.66 -46.99
N SER A 5 18.15 15.34 -46.69
CA SER A 5 17.64 14.78 -45.43
C SER A 5 18.68 13.92 -44.70
N TRP A 6 18.69 13.98 -43.36
CA TRP A 6 18.42 12.86 -42.44
C TRP A 6 18.78 13.33 -41.02
N HIS A 7 17.74 13.55 -40.22
CA HIS A 7 17.84 13.73 -38.77
C HIS A 7 18.24 12.39 -38.14
N SER A 8 19.32 12.35 -37.36
CA SER A 8 19.57 11.28 -36.40
C SER A 8 19.71 11.90 -35.02
N VAL A 9 18.58 11.90 -34.30
CA VAL A 9 18.55 12.12 -32.85
C VAL A 9 19.19 10.90 -32.21
N LYS A 10 20.03 11.08 -31.18
CA LYS A 10 19.94 10.31 -29.94
C LYS A 10 20.88 10.85 -28.85
N GLU A 11 20.20 11.44 -27.87
CA GLU A 11 20.32 11.15 -26.44
C GLU A 11 21.61 11.53 -25.71
N SER A 12 21.45 12.62 -24.97
CA SER A 12 22.28 13.21 -23.93
C SER A 12 22.88 12.20 -22.93
N GLY A 13 24.21 12.21 -22.85
CA GLY A 13 24.93 12.56 -21.63
C GLY A 13 24.85 11.60 -20.44
N LYS A 14 25.61 10.50 -20.51
CA LYS A 14 26.16 9.83 -19.32
C LYS A 14 27.56 10.39 -19.05
N THR A 15 27.74 11.11 -17.95
CA THR A 15 29.06 11.40 -17.36
C THR A 15 28.94 11.14 -15.86
N PHE A 16 29.33 9.96 -15.39
CA PHE A 16 30.66 9.60 -14.88
C PHE A 16 31.09 10.40 -13.63
N VAL A 17 31.47 9.59 -12.65
CA VAL A 17 31.67 9.81 -11.21
C VAL A 17 33.09 10.32 -10.92
N SER A 18 33.29 10.84 -9.70
CA SER A 18 34.56 11.06 -8.94
C SER A 18 35.19 12.46 -9.04
N ALA A 19 35.63 13.14 -7.96
CA ALA A 19 35.69 12.81 -6.53
C ALA A 19 36.06 14.07 -5.69
N LEU A 20 35.78 13.99 -4.37
CA LEU A 20 36.49 14.58 -3.21
C LEU A 20 36.30 16.06 -2.78
N VAL A 21 35.62 16.16 -1.61
CA VAL A 21 35.88 17.01 -0.43
C VAL A 21 35.45 18.49 -0.49
N PHE A 22 34.31 18.77 0.14
CA PHE A 22 34.23 19.90 1.07
C PHE A 22 33.28 19.56 2.23
N LEU A 23 33.88 19.41 3.41
CA LEU A 23 33.23 19.14 4.68
C LEU A 23 32.59 20.45 5.18
N CYS A 24 31.28 20.60 5.07
CA CYS A 24 30.52 21.63 5.79
C CYS A 24 29.23 21.02 6.34
N THR A 25 29.30 20.58 7.59
CA THR A 25 28.16 20.28 8.44
C THR A 25 27.32 21.53 8.68
N VAL A 26 26.11 21.58 8.13
CA VAL A 26 25.01 22.38 8.68
C VAL A 26 23.78 21.50 8.76
N THR A 27 23.58 20.92 9.94
CA THR A 27 22.32 20.33 10.37
C THR A 27 21.31 21.45 10.60
N LEU A 28 20.36 21.62 9.68
CA LEU A 28 19.12 22.36 9.96
C LEU A 28 17.94 21.43 9.71
N THR A 29 17.68 20.60 10.71
CA THR A 29 16.50 19.77 10.80
C THR A 29 15.32 20.67 11.18
N LEU A 30 14.50 21.04 10.20
CA LEU A 30 13.17 21.56 10.47
C LEU A 30 12.28 20.35 10.82
N PRO A 31 11.69 20.27 12.02
CA PRO A 31 10.57 19.36 12.23
C PRO A 31 9.39 19.93 11.44
N LEU A 32 9.19 19.44 10.21
CA LEU A 32 7.89 19.50 9.56
C LEU A 32 6.95 18.66 10.44
N SER A 33 6.27 19.31 11.39
CA SER A 33 5.10 18.73 12.03
C SER A 33 4.05 18.57 10.95
N ILE A 34 4.09 17.44 10.26
CA ILE A 34 2.94 16.93 9.53
C ILE A 34 1.96 16.55 10.63
N GLU A 35 1.11 17.51 10.99
CA GLU A 35 -0.11 17.24 11.72
C GLU A 35 -0.93 16.38 10.78
N ALA A 36 -0.71 15.07 10.86
CA ALA A 36 -1.56 14.09 10.23
C ALA A 36 -2.98 14.47 10.65
N GLN A 37 -3.73 15.06 9.70
CA GLN A 37 -5.14 15.32 9.87
C GLN A 37 -5.70 13.95 10.25
N ALA A 38 -6.00 13.77 11.53
CA ALA A 38 -6.73 12.62 11.99
C ALA A 38 -8.06 12.72 11.27
N GLU A 39 -8.16 11.99 10.16
CA GLU A 39 -9.38 11.74 9.44
C GLU A 39 -10.29 11.12 10.47
N THR A 40 -11.10 11.93 11.16
CA THR A 40 -12.12 11.44 12.08
C THR A 40 -12.96 10.49 11.23
N PRO A 41 -12.85 9.16 11.42
CA PRO A 41 -13.54 8.24 10.55
C PRO A 41 -15.02 8.50 10.80
N GLU A 42 -15.70 9.01 9.79
CA GLU A 42 -17.16 9.16 9.73
C GLU A 42 -17.76 7.97 10.45
N ALA A 43 -18.47 8.23 11.56
CA ALA A 43 -19.05 7.21 12.42
C ALA A 43 -20.19 6.51 11.67
N GLY A 44 -19.83 5.70 10.68
CA GLY A 44 -20.74 4.83 9.97
C GLY A 44 -21.34 3.82 10.95
N SER A 45 -22.57 3.40 10.68
CA SER A 45 -23.27 2.40 11.49
C SER A 45 -22.37 1.20 11.77
N THR A 46 -22.08 1.00 13.07
CA THR A 46 -21.22 -0.09 13.53
C THR A 46 -22.09 -1.26 13.96
N VAL A 47 -21.78 -2.45 13.46
CA VAL A 47 -22.51 -3.69 13.74
C VAL A 47 -21.61 -4.63 14.54
N ARG A 48 -22.20 -5.41 15.46
CA ARG A 48 -21.47 -6.43 16.20
C ARG A 48 -21.50 -7.76 15.45
N VAL A 49 -20.34 -8.38 15.27
CA VAL A 49 -20.22 -9.72 14.67
C VAL A 49 -20.68 -10.76 15.67
N ASP A 50 -21.59 -11.63 15.25
CA ASP A 50 -22.01 -12.79 16.05
C ASP A 50 -21.01 -13.95 15.90
N SER A 51 -20.78 -14.37 14.66
CA SER A 51 -19.91 -15.50 14.33
C SER A 51 -19.25 -15.30 12.96
N VAL A 52 -18.14 -16.01 12.74
CA VAL A 52 -17.41 -16.05 11.47
C VAL A 52 -17.18 -17.51 11.11
N GLU A 53 -17.78 -17.96 10.01
CA GLU A 53 -17.59 -19.29 9.46
C GLU A 53 -16.75 -19.22 8.18
N VAL A 54 -15.81 -20.15 8.02
CA VAL A 54 -15.00 -20.29 6.82
C VAL A 54 -15.35 -21.61 6.16
N SER A 55 -15.77 -21.53 4.89
CA SER A 55 -16.26 -22.66 4.10
C SER A 55 -15.63 -22.67 2.71
N GLY A 56 -15.54 -23.84 2.09
CA GLY A 56 -14.96 -24.03 0.75
C GLY A 56 -13.42 -24.03 0.69
N ASN A 57 -12.75 -23.84 1.81
CA ASN A 57 -11.29 -23.88 1.88
C ASN A 57 -10.78 -25.34 1.85
N SER A 58 -9.91 -25.68 0.90
CA SER A 58 -9.25 -27.00 0.84
C SER A 58 -7.73 -26.93 1.02
N ARG A 59 -7.10 -25.80 0.67
CA ARG A 59 -5.64 -25.64 0.70
C ARG A 59 -5.14 -24.93 1.96
N VAL A 60 -5.93 -24.02 2.52
CA VAL A 60 -5.58 -23.20 3.68
C VAL A 60 -6.48 -23.56 4.86
N GLN A 61 -5.91 -23.69 6.06
CA GLN A 61 -6.67 -24.00 7.27
C GLN A 61 -7.60 -22.83 7.63
N SER A 62 -8.84 -23.15 8.03
CA SER A 62 -9.86 -22.15 8.39
C SER A 62 -9.38 -21.19 9.48
N GLN A 63 -8.68 -21.68 10.49
CA GLN A 63 -8.16 -20.86 11.58
C GLN A 63 -7.16 -19.79 11.10
N LEU A 64 -6.34 -20.10 10.09
CA LEU A 64 -5.43 -19.11 9.49
C LEU A 64 -6.19 -18.08 8.67
N ILE A 65 -7.25 -18.49 7.96
CA ILE A 65 -8.11 -17.59 7.18
C ILE A 65 -8.79 -16.58 8.11
N THR A 66 -9.35 -17.06 9.23
CA THR A 66 -9.99 -16.18 10.23
C THR A 66 -8.99 -15.20 10.85
N GLN A 67 -7.75 -15.63 11.10
CA GLN A 67 -6.68 -14.75 11.59
C GLN A 67 -6.29 -13.68 10.55
N LEU A 68 -6.25 -14.04 9.27
CA LEU A 68 -5.92 -13.12 8.18
C LEU A 68 -7.05 -12.14 7.84
N PHE A 69 -8.31 -12.52 8.04
CA PHE A 69 -9.48 -11.68 7.72
C PHE A 69 -9.62 -10.44 8.63
N ALA A 70 -8.87 -10.38 9.74
CA ALA A 70 -8.82 -9.26 10.70
C ALA A 70 -10.15 -8.89 11.38
N ILE A 71 -11.21 -9.67 11.17
CA ILE A 71 -12.53 -9.53 11.80
C ILE A 71 -12.82 -10.76 12.63
N GLN A 72 -13.09 -10.54 13.91
CA GLN A 72 -13.37 -11.61 14.86
C GLN A 72 -14.82 -11.55 15.37
N ALA A 73 -15.33 -12.71 15.81
CA ALA A 73 -16.60 -12.79 16.50
C ALA A 73 -16.62 -11.89 17.73
N GLY A 74 -17.76 -11.25 18.00
CA GLY A 74 -17.95 -10.31 19.10
C GLY A 74 -17.43 -8.89 18.84
N GLN A 75 -16.66 -8.66 17.77
CA GLN A 75 -16.08 -7.36 17.43
C GLN A 75 -17.15 -6.40 16.87
N GLN A 76 -17.04 -5.11 17.18
CA GLN A 76 -17.79 -4.07 16.48
C GLN A 76 -17.05 -3.67 15.21
N ILE A 77 -17.73 -3.73 14.07
CA ILE A 77 -17.16 -3.45 12.76
C ILE A 77 -18.05 -2.53 11.94
N THR A 78 -17.43 -1.83 11.00
CA THR A 78 -18.13 -1.10 9.94
C THR A 78 -18.11 -1.91 8.65
N TYR A 79 -18.99 -1.60 7.72
CA TYR A 79 -18.99 -2.23 6.40
C TYR A 79 -17.63 -2.10 5.67
N ARG A 80 -16.95 -0.97 5.83
CA ARG A 80 -15.62 -0.74 5.24
C ARG A 80 -14.55 -1.68 5.79
N ALA A 81 -14.66 -2.10 7.05
CA ALA A 81 -13.75 -3.10 7.61
C ALA A 81 -13.88 -4.44 6.90
N VAL A 82 -15.11 -4.88 6.59
CA VAL A 82 -15.38 -6.10 5.82
C VAL A 82 -14.78 -6.03 4.42
N GLN A 83 -14.98 -4.91 3.73
CA GLN A 83 -14.40 -4.70 2.40
C GLN A 83 -12.87 -4.71 2.43
N ARG A 84 -12.26 -4.09 3.44
CA ARG A 84 -10.81 -4.11 3.63
C ARG A 84 -10.29 -5.53 3.87
N GLY A 85 -10.87 -6.25 4.83
CA GLY A 85 -10.45 -7.62 5.14
C GLY A 85 -10.59 -8.56 3.94
N THR A 86 -11.66 -8.40 3.14
CA THR A 86 -11.84 -9.16 1.90
C THR A 86 -10.74 -8.85 0.89
N LYS A 87 -10.42 -7.56 0.70
CA LYS A 87 -9.35 -7.14 -0.20
C LYS A 87 -7.98 -7.66 0.26
N GLU A 88 -7.72 -7.65 1.56
CA GLU A 88 -6.46 -8.16 2.14
C GLU A 88 -6.33 -9.68 1.96
N LEU A 89 -7.41 -10.44 2.16
CA LEU A 89 -7.41 -11.87 1.85
C LEU A 89 -7.09 -12.13 0.38
N LEU A 90 -7.77 -11.46 -0.56
CA LEU A 90 -7.52 -11.64 -1.99
C LEU A 90 -6.10 -11.20 -2.39
N ALA A 91 -5.56 -10.15 -1.75
CA ALA A 91 -4.20 -9.69 -1.99
C ALA A 91 -3.12 -10.73 -1.63
N THR A 92 -3.45 -11.76 -0.83
CA THR A 92 -2.52 -12.87 -0.56
C THR A 92 -2.29 -13.77 -1.78
N GLY A 93 -3.17 -13.72 -2.79
CA GLY A 93 -3.13 -14.61 -3.96
C GLY A 93 -3.51 -16.06 -3.68
N GLN A 94 -3.96 -16.37 -2.46
CA GLN A 94 -4.39 -17.72 -2.07
C GLN A 94 -5.87 -17.99 -2.34
N PHE A 95 -6.65 -16.95 -2.65
CA PHE A 95 -8.10 -17.00 -2.81
C PHE A 95 -8.52 -16.26 -4.08
N ASP A 96 -9.64 -16.69 -4.65
CA ASP A 96 -10.25 -16.14 -5.87
C ASP A 96 -11.72 -15.77 -5.58
N VAL A 97 -12.31 -14.94 -6.46
CA VAL A 97 -13.68 -14.40 -6.32
C VAL A 97 -14.76 -15.26 -6.96
#